data_AF-A0A4W5QT69-F1
#
_entry.id   AF-A0A4W5QT69-F1
#
_cell.length_a   1.000
_cell.length_b   1.000
_cell.length_c   1.000
_cell.angle_alpha   90.00
_cell.angle_beta   90.00
_cell.angle_gamma   90.00
#
_symmetry.space_group_name_H-M   'P 1'
#
loop_
_entity.id
_entity.type
_entity.pdbx_description
1 polymer ?
#
loop_
_entity_poly.entity_id
_entity_poly.type
_entity_poly.pdbx_seq_one_letter_code
_entity_poly.pdbx_strand_id
1 'polypeptide(L)'
;MFKGPDWDIHAIFTSSSSASCGVTLEINKEYLFTGRLNTDGRMRIAMCDFIQYWEDLNGTQKKSLTQRYQSGCDCTVCDRNYSNITLHHFCSIFTLSHWLNT
;
A
#
# COMPACT_ATOMS: atom_id res chain seq x y z
N MET A 1 -0.84 -2.45 11.04
CA MET A 1 0.07 -1.81 10.07
C MET A 1 1.37 -2.59 9.95
N PHE A 2 1.86 -2.87 8.73
CA PHE A 2 3.13 -3.60 8.49
C PHE A 2 4.36 -2.69 8.43
N LYS A 3 4.20 -1.47 7.91
CA LYS A 3 5.22 -0.43 7.88
C LYS A 3 4.56 0.93 7.90
N GLY A 4 5.14 1.90 8.61
CA GLY A 4 4.61 3.25 8.73
C GLY A 4 5.09 3.99 9.97
N PRO A 5 4.45 5.12 10.30
CA PRO A 5 4.76 5.88 11.52
C PRO A 5 4.25 5.17 12.78
N ASP A 6 4.72 5.57 13.96
CA ASP A 6 4.30 4.95 15.24
C ASP A 6 2.85 5.24 15.66
N TRP A 7 2.08 5.98 14.85
CA TRP A 7 0.70 6.39 15.12
C TRP A 7 -0.27 5.86 14.06
N ASP A 8 -1.55 5.77 14.43
CA ASP A 8 -2.59 5.19 13.59
C ASP A 8 -3.08 6.15 12.50
N ILE A 9 -3.12 5.67 11.26
CA ILE A 9 -3.63 6.43 10.11
C ILE A 9 -5.16 6.38 10.10
N HIS A 10 -5.81 7.50 10.40
CA HIS A 10 -7.28 7.59 10.45
C HIS A 10 -7.92 7.99 9.12
N ALA A 11 -7.13 8.56 8.19
CA ALA A 11 -7.62 9.05 6.92
C ALA A 11 -6.62 8.76 5.81
N ILE A 12 -7.15 8.35 4.66
CA ILE A 12 -6.39 8.10 3.44
C ILE A 12 -6.94 9.03 2.36
N PHE A 13 -6.04 9.73 1.69
CA PHE A 13 -6.38 10.67 0.64
C PHE A 13 -6.07 10.07 -0.73
N THR A 14 -6.90 10.38 -1.70
CA THR A 14 -6.65 10.04 -3.10
C THR A 14 -7.22 11.14 -3.99
N SER A 15 -6.98 11.06 -5.30
CA SER A 15 -7.59 12.02 -6.24
C SER A 15 -9.07 11.73 -6.42
N SER A 16 -9.84 12.76 -6.80
CA SER A 16 -11.29 12.64 -7.00
C SER A 16 -11.67 11.91 -8.30
N SER A 17 -10.74 11.71 -9.24
CA SER A 17 -11.02 11.06 -10.52
C SER A 17 -9.94 10.06 -10.90
N SER A 18 -10.35 8.99 -11.60
CA SER A 18 -9.45 7.99 -12.17
C SER A 18 -8.45 8.61 -13.16
N ALA A 19 -8.87 9.62 -13.92
CA ALA A 19 -8.01 10.36 -14.85
C ALA A 19 -6.83 11.08 -14.15
N SER A 20 -6.95 11.32 -12.83
CA SER A 20 -5.90 11.88 -11.98
C SER A 20 -5.37 10.85 -10.97
N CYS A 21 -5.43 9.56 -11.34
CA CYS A 21 -4.98 8.42 -10.55
C CYS A 21 -5.72 8.24 -9.22
N GLY A 22 -6.96 8.71 -9.11
CA GLY A 22 -7.83 8.51 -7.96
C GLY A 22 -8.32 7.08 -7.84
N VAL A 23 -8.47 6.60 -6.60
CA VAL A 23 -8.91 5.23 -6.30
C VAL A 23 -10.23 5.26 -5.54
N THR A 24 -11.14 4.36 -5.89
CA THR A 24 -12.38 4.13 -5.14
C THR A 24 -12.24 2.85 -4.33
N LEU A 25 -12.44 2.94 -3.02
CA LEU A 25 -12.45 1.78 -2.11
C LEU A 25 -13.89 1.44 -1.73
N GLU A 26 -14.18 0.16 -1.59
CA GLU A 26 -15.47 -0.30 -1.07
C GLU A 26 -15.47 -0.25 0.45
N ILE A 27 -16.60 0.20 1.02
CA ILE A 27 -16.81 0.16 2.47
C ILE A 27 -16.92 -1.28 2.96
N ASN A 28 -16.49 -1.54 4.20
CA ASN A 28 -16.53 -2.86 4.86
C ASN A 28 -15.71 -3.95 4.14
N LYS A 29 -14.68 -3.55 3.39
CA LYS A 29 -13.70 -4.47 2.81
C LYS A 29 -12.33 -4.25 3.42
N GLU A 30 -11.58 -5.34 3.58
CA GLU A 30 -10.20 -5.28 4.04
C GLU A 30 -9.25 -5.26 2.84
N TYR A 31 -8.31 -4.32 2.85
CA TYR A 31 -7.35 -4.11 1.79
C TYR A 31 -5.93 -4.12 2.32
N LEU A 32 -5.02 -4.64 1.52
CA LEU A 32 -3.62 -4.28 1.59
C LEU A 32 -3.38 -3.15 0.59
N PHE A 33 -2.91 -2.00 1.08
CA PHE A 33 -2.54 -0.89 0.21
C PHE A 33 -1.15 -0.34 0.55
N THR A 34 -0.40 0.03 -0.48
CA THR A 34 0.80 0.88 -0.34
C THR A 34 0.40 2.33 -0.51
N GLY A 35 1.24 3.24 -0.04
CA GLY A 35 1.08 4.65 -0.34
C GLY A 35 2.21 5.49 0.23
N ARG A 36 2.06 6.80 0.13
CA ARG A 36 3.06 7.76 0.57
C ARG A 36 2.53 8.56 1.75
N LEU A 37 3.31 8.57 2.84
CA LEU A 37 3.11 9.51 3.92
C LEU A 37 3.80 10.83 3.56
N ASN A 38 3.01 11.88 3.38
CA ASN A 38 3.52 13.22 3.11
C ASN A 38 4.09 13.85 4.39
N THR A 39 4.91 14.89 4.24
CA THR A 39 5.52 15.63 5.36
C THR A 39 4.49 16.34 6.26
N ASP A 40 3.28 16.54 5.76
CA ASP A 40 2.13 17.09 6.49
C ASP A 40 1.38 16.02 7.33
N GLY A 41 1.88 14.78 7.35
CA GLY A 41 1.27 13.66 8.07
C GLY A 41 0.10 13.00 7.33
N ARG A 42 -0.20 13.39 6.08
CA ARG A 42 -1.29 12.78 5.32
C ARG A 42 -0.81 11.59 4.51
N MET A 43 -1.51 10.47 4.66
CA MET A 43 -1.32 9.29 3.83
C MET A 43 -2.06 9.44 2.51
N ARG A 44 -1.36 9.32 1.37
CA ARG A 44 -1.96 9.39 0.04
C ARG A 44 -1.74 8.10 -0.74
N ILE A 45 -2.81 7.64 -1.39
CA ILE A 45 -2.80 6.50 -2.31
C ILE A 45 -3.24 6.95 -3.71
N ALA A 46 -2.75 6.26 -4.73
CA ALA A 46 -3.07 6.47 -6.13
C ALA A 46 -3.23 5.12 -6.87
N MET A 47 -3.77 5.16 -8.08
CA MET A 47 -4.04 3.95 -8.89
C MET A 47 -2.81 3.07 -9.15
N CYS A 48 -1.60 3.63 -9.11
CA CYS A 48 -0.37 2.87 -9.33
C CYS A 48 0.18 2.22 -8.06
N ASP A 49 -0.35 2.55 -6.89
CA ASP A 49 -0.01 1.88 -5.64
C ASP A 49 -0.49 0.42 -5.68
N PHE A 50 0.15 -0.45 -4.90
CA PHE A 50 -0.31 -1.81 -4.75
C PHE A 50 -1.53 -1.81 -3.83
N ILE A 51 -2.74 -1.95 -4.41
CA ILE A 51 -4.01 -1.96 -3.70
C ILE A 51 -4.73 -3.25 -4.06
N GLN A 52 -4.91 -4.15 -3.09
CA GLN A 52 -5.55 -5.44 -3.30
C GLN A 52 -6.44 -5.81 -2.12
N TYR A 53 -7.50 -6.56 -2.39
CA TYR A 53 -8.28 -7.18 -1.33
C TYR A 53 -7.39 -8.10 -0.51
N TRP A 54 -7.56 -8.06 0.81
CA TRP A 54 -6.80 -8.91 1.72
C TRP A 54 -6.97 -10.40 1.41
N GLU A 55 -8.18 -10.81 1.03
CA GLU A 55 -8.51 -12.20 0.69
C GLU A 55 -7.86 -12.68 -0.62
N ASP A 56 -7.54 -11.77 -1.54
CA ASP A 56 -6.92 -12.11 -2.83
C ASP A 56 -5.41 -12.34 -2.71
N LEU A 57 -4.80 -11.98 -1.58
CA LEU A 57 -3.39 -12.23 -1.32
C LEU A 57 -3.16 -13.70 -1.01
N ASN A 58 -2.19 -14.30 -1.70
CA ASN A 58 -1.78 -15.66 -1.38
C ASN A 58 -1.03 -15.73 -0.03
N GLY A 59 -0.98 -16.93 0.56
CA GLY A 59 -0.34 -17.13 1.87
C GLY A 59 1.14 -16.70 1.91
N THR A 60 1.86 -16.81 0.80
CA THR A 60 3.25 -16.35 0.69
C THR A 60 3.37 -14.83 0.73
N GLN A 61 2.47 -14.10 0.06
CA GLN A 61 2.41 -12.65 0.11
C GLN A 61 2.10 -12.19 1.53
N LYS A 62 1.02 -12.71 2.14
CA LYS A 62 0.64 -12.39 3.53
C LYS A 62 1.80 -12.61 4.51
N LYS A 63 2.49 -13.75 4.41
CA LYS A 63 3.66 -14.08 5.26
C LYS A 63 4.87 -13.20 4.99
N SER A 64 5.09 -12.78 3.74
CA SER A 64 6.26 -11.99 3.36
C SER A 64 6.19 -10.53 3.82
N LEU A 65 4.99 -10.01 4.10
CA LEU A 65 4.75 -8.68 4.67
C LEU A 65 5.52 -8.44 5.96
N THR A 66 5.59 -9.45 6.83
CA THR A 66 6.29 -9.36 8.12
C THR A 66 7.69 -9.97 8.11
N GLN A 67 8.00 -10.84 7.14
CA GLN A 67 9.20 -11.67 7.20
C GLN A 67 10.27 -11.35 6.16
N ARG A 68 9.90 -10.83 4.99
CA ARG A 68 10.82 -10.79 3.83
C ARG A 68 10.85 -9.47 3.08
N TYR A 69 9.74 -8.76 2.93
CA TYR A 69 9.75 -7.54 2.11
C TYR A 69 10.66 -6.45 2.68
N GLN A 70 10.77 -6.36 4.01
CA GLN A 70 11.67 -5.40 4.65
C GLN A 70 13.15 -5.71 4.39
N SER A 71 13.57 -6.98 4.41
CA SER A 71 14.97 -7.35 4.12
C SER A 71 15.30 -7.26 2.63
N GLY A 72 14.30 -7.30 1.76
CA GLY A 72 14.45 -7.13 0.31
C GLY A 72 14.43 -5.68 -0.17
N CYS A 73 14.30 -4.68 0.71
CA CYS A 73 14.20 -3.27 0.29
C CYS A 73 15.45 -2.74 -0.44
N ASP A 74 16.63 -3.31 -0.17
CA ASP A 74 17.88 -2.94 -0.85
C ASP A 74 18.00 -3.57 -2.25
N CYS A 75 17.10 -4.50 -2.58
CA CYS A 75 17.04 -5.15 -3.88
C CYS A 75 16.06 -4.42 -4.81
N THR A 76 16.43 -4.28 -6.09
CA THR A 76 15.51 -3.78 -7.12
C THR A 76 14.89 -4.95 -7.88
N VAL A 77 13.56 -5.02 -7.89
CA VAL A 77 12.84 -5.97 -8.75
C VAL A 77 12.69 -5.34 -10.13
N CYS A 78 13.38 -5.90 -11.13
CA CYS A 78 13.28 -5.45 -12.51
C CYS A 78 12.16 -6.20 -13.24
N ASP A 79 11.19 -5.47 -13.79
CA ASP A 79 10.26 -6.01 -14.77
C ASP A 79 10.95 -6.10 -16.14
N ARG A 80 10.74 -7.20 -16.87
CA ARG A 80 11.33 -7.41 -18.20
C ARG A 80 10.66 -6.57 -19.30
N ASN A 81 9.48 -6.01 -19.05
CA ASN A 81 8.74 -5.19 -20.02
C ASN A 81 8.72 -3.68 -19.75
N TYR A 82 9.15 -3.24 -18.57
CA TYR A 82 9.16 -1.82 -18.21
C TYR A 82 10.53 -1.48 -17.64
N SER A 83 11.33 -0.75 -18.41
CA SER A 83 12.76 -0.54 -18.17
C SER A 83 13.10 0.23 -16.90
N ASN A 84 12.13 0.71 -16.11
CA ASN A 84 12.33 1.35 -14.81
C ASN A 84 11.04 1.36 -13.96
N ILE A 85 10.64 0.23 -13.38
CA ILE A 85 9.78 0.28 -12.18
C ILE A 85 10.69 0.08 -10.98
N THR A 86 11.25 1.18 -10.46
CA THR A 86 11.96 1.16 -9.19
C THR A 86 10.95 0.82 -8.11
N LEU A 87 11.08 -0.35 -7.50
CA LEU A 87 10.10 -0.92 -6.60
C LEU A 87 10.17 -0.28 -5.19
N HIS A 88 10.06 1.05 -5.10
CA HIS A 88 9.82 1.75 -3.84
C HIS A 88 8.48 1.33 -3.17
N HIS A 89 7.59 0.66 -3.92
CA HIS A 89 6.27 0.24 -3.43
C HIS A 89 6.30 -0.88 -2.39
N PHE A 90 7.17 -1.89 -2.51
CA PHE A 90 7.18 -2.98 -1.52
C PHE A 90 7.87 -2.60 -0.21
N CYS A 91 8.64 -1.51 -0.21
CA CYS A 91 9.19 -0.95 1.00
C CYS A 91 8.22 0.02 1.70
N SER A 92 6.98 0.17 1.21
CA SER A 92 5.98 1.13 1.73
C SER A 92 4.62 0.45 1.98
N ILE A 93 4.62 -0.80 2.44
CA ILE A 93 3.38 -1.57 2.61
C ILE A 93 2.71 -1.24 3.95
N PHE A 94 1.54 -0.60 3.89
CA PHE A 94 0.71 -0.27 5.04
C PHE A 94 -0.46 -1.26 5.15
N THR A 95 -0.93 -1.53 6.36
CA THR A 95 -2.24 -2.16 6.58
C THR A 95 -3.07 -1.31 7.50
N LEU A 96 -4.24 -0.90 7.01
CA LEU A 96 -5.40 -0.65 7.86
C LEU A 96 -6.16 -1.96 7.98
N SER A 97 -5.81 -2.75 8.96
CA SER A 97 -6.73 -3.75 9.51
C SER A 97 -7.27 -3.16 10.81
N HIS A 98 -8.59 -3.02 10.87
CA HIS A 98 -9.43 -2.29 11.84
C HIS A 98 -9.65 -0.78 11.61
N TRP A 99 -10.92 -0.40 11.75
CA TRP A 99 -11.52 0.95 11.82
C TRP A 99 -12.25 1.47 10.57
N LEU A 100 -13.35 0.78 10.21
CA LEU A 100 -14.57 1.43 9.70
C LEU A 100 -15.75 1.02 10.59
N ASN A 101 -15.64 1.26 11.91
CA ASN A 101 -16.76 1.23 12.83
C ASN A 101 -16.44 2.08 14.07
N THR A 102 -16.62 3.38 13.91
CA THR A 102 -17.15 4.34 14.90
C THR A 102 -17.66 5.55 14.15
#